data_AF-A0A9P8B8Q2-F1
#
_entry.id   AF-A0A9P8B8Q2-F1
#
_cell.length_a   1.000
_cell.length_b   1.000
_cell.length_c   1.000
_cell.angle_alpha   90.00
_cell.angle_beta   90.00
_cell.angle_gamma   90.00
#
_symmetry.space_group_name_H-M   'P 1'
#
loop_
_entity.id
_entity.type
_entity.pdbx_description
1 polymer ?
#
loop_
_entity_poly.entity_id
_entity_poly.type
_entity_poly.pdbx_seq_one_letter_code
_entity_poly.pdbx_strand_id
1 'polypeptide(L)'
;MVTTPVIAGALGAAYVPTTSAQASACSSYIGHVCQVNAFGSSGAVSAVSTAALSALADSTVKGVSVMAASAVGAYVQANAGLGIVN
;
A
#
# COMPACT_ATOMS: atom_id res chain seq x y z
N MET A 1 -8.04 8.06 -14.08
CA MET A 1 -8.82 7.55 -12.94
C MET A 1 -8.84 6.03 -12.99
N VAL A 2 -8.87 5.36 -11.84
CA VAL A 2 -8.93 3.88 -11.79
C VAL A 2 -10.34 3.46 -11.40
N THR A 3 -11.06 2.82 -12.33
CA THR A 3 -12.48 2.46 -12.14
C THR A 3 -12.67 1.37 -11.08
N THR A 4 -11.85 0.32 -11.13
CA THR A 4 -11.96 -0.84 -10.23
C THR A 4 -10.55 -1.21 -9.73
N PRO A 5 -10.09 -0.64 -8.61
CA PRO A 5 -8.71 -0.87 -8.15
C PRO A 5 -8.46 -2.31 -7.68
N VAL A 6 -9.51 -3.02 -7.27
CA VAL A 6 -9.45 -4.44 -6.89
C VAL A 6 -10.56 -5.20 -7.62
N ILE A 7 -10.17 -6.16 -8.45
CA ILE A 7 -11.10 -7.01 -9.21
C ILE A 7 -11.44 -8.25 -8.38
N ALA A 8 -12.73 -8.56 -8.27
CA ALA A 8 -13.20 -9.75 -7.55
C ALA A 8 -12.76 -11.05 -8.25
N GLY A 9 -12.67 -12.15 -7.49
CA GLY A 9 -12.34 -13.48 -8.03
C GLY A 9 -10.84 -13.78 -8.14
N ALA A 10 -9.96 -12.86 -7.74
CA ALA A 10 -8.55 -13.17 -7.56
C ALA A 10 -8.35 -14.15 -6.38
N LEU A 11 -7.61 -15.24 -6.60
CA LEU A 11 -7.33 -16.27 -5.58
C LEU A 11 -6.36 -15.80 -4.46
N GLY A 12 -6.00 -14.52 -4.44
CA GLY A 12 -5.00 -13.96 -3.53
C GLY A 12 -5.58 -13.18 -2.35
N ALA A 13 -4.74 -12.93 -1.35
CA ALA A 13 -5.04 -12.01 -0.26
C ALA A 13 -4.44 -10.63 -0.57
N ALA A 14 -5.18 -9.56 -0.27
CA ALA A 14 -4.68 -8.19 -0.35
C ALA A 14 -5.05 -7.41 0.92
N TYR A 15 -4.13 -6.52 1.31
CA TYR A 15 -4.29 -5.61 2.44
C TYR A 15 -4.01 -4.18 1.97
N VAL A 16 -5.07 -3.39 1.82
CA VAL A 16 -5.05 -2.01 1.31
C VAL A 16 -5.68 -1.13 2.39
N PRO A 17 -4.89 -0.61 3.34
CA PRO A 17 -5.42 0.21 4.43
C PRO A 17 -5.92 1.55 3.89
N THR A 18 -7.14 1.91 4.27
CA THR A 18 -7.81 3.17 3.94
C THR A 18 -8.14 4.00 5.19
N THR A 19 -7.90 3.45 6.38
CA THR A 19 -8.08 4.11 7.68
C THR A 19 -6.86 3.95 8.56
N SER A 20 -6.71 4.84 9.54
CA SER A 20 -5.64 4.77 10.54
C SER A 20 -5.67 3.48 11.36
N ALA A 21 -6.87 2.96 11.67
CA ALA A 21 -7.02 1.70 12.40
C ALA A 21 -6.46 0.50 11.60
N GLN A 22 -6.74 0.44 10.30
CA GLN A 22 -6.19 -0.58 9.42
C GLN A 22 -4.67 -0.42 9.27
N ALA A 23 -4.19 0.80 9.12
CA ALA A 23 -2.75 1.08 9.07
C ALA A 23 -2.01 0.58 10.32
N SER A 24 -2.58 0.81 11.52
CA SER A 24 -2.00 0.37 12.79
C SER A 24 -1.93 -1.14 12.95
N ALA A 25 -2.80 -1.91 12.28
CA ALA A 25 -2.78 -3.36 12.36
C ALA A 25 -1.46 -3.96 11.82
N CYS A 26 -0.77 -3.27 10.91
CA CYS A 26 0.49 -3.73 10.32
C CYS A 26 1.62 -3.92 11.34
N SER A 27 1.63 -3.15 12.44
CA SER A 27 2.68 -3.22 13.44
C SER A 27 2.85 -4.64 14.01
N SER A 28 1.76 -5.39 14.16
CA SER A 28 1.78 -6.77 14.67
C SER A 28 2.36 -7.79 13.69
N TYR A 29 2.45 -7.47 12.40
CA TYR A 29 2.89 -8.40 11.35
C TYR A 29 4.27 -8.03 10.80
N ILE A 30 4.47 -6.74 10.50
CA ILE A 30 5.68 -6.23 9.82
C ILE A 30 6.52 -5.27 10.68
N GLY A 31 6.13 -5.05 11.93
CA GLY A 31 6.93 -4.28 12.90
C GLY A 31 6.84 -2.76 12.76
N HIS A 32 5.98 -2.25 11.87
CA HIS A 32 5.72 -0.83 11.70
C HIS A 32 4.29 -0.58 11.18
N VAL A 33 3.83 0.66 11.33
CA VAL A 33 2.51 1.11 10.86
C VAL A 33 2.54 1.26 9.34
N CYS A 34 1.53 0.72 8.64
CA CYS A 34 1.39 0.92 7.20
C CYS A 34 1.00 2.37 6.86
N GLN A 35 1.23 2.81 5.63
CA GLN A 35 0.68 4.07 5.13
C GLN A 35 -0.73 3.87 4.55
N VAL A 36 -1.64 4.80 4.86
CA VAL A 36 -3.00 4.81 4.30
C VAL A 36 -2.95 5.19 2.82
N ASN A 37 -3.72 4.47 2.00
CA ASN A 37 -3.85 4.76 0.57
C ASN A 37 -4.78 5.95 0.31
N ALA A 38 -4.45 6.77 -0.69
CA ALA A 38 -5.28 7.88 -1.14
C ALA A 38 -5.95 7.54 -2.47
N PHE A 39 -7.24 7.88 -2.61
CA PHE A 39 -8.04 7.61 -3.80
C PHE A 39 -8.58 8.93 -4.37
N GLY A 40 -8.16 9.29 -5.57
CA GLY A 40 -8.68 10.44 -6.32
C GLY A 40 -9.63 9.98 -7.41
N SER A 41 -10.93 10.28 -7.28
CA SER A 41 -11.99 9.94 -8.26
C SER A 41 -11.92 8.49 -8.78
N SER A 42 -11.49 7.57 -7.92
CA SER A 42 -11.28 6.15 -8.25
C SER A 42 -12.33 5.30 -7.54
N GLY A 43 -12.51 4.05 -7.99
CA GLY A 43 -13.40 3.10 -7.32
C GLY A 43 -12.99 2.83 -5.86
N ALA A 44 -13.96 2.43 -5.04
CA ALA A 44 -13.71 2.06 -3.65
C ALA A 44 -12.91 0.76 -3.53
N VAL A 45 -12.22 0.60 -2.40
CA VAL A 45 -11.47 -0.62 -2.04
C VAL A 45 -11.83 -1.04 -0.63
N SER A 46 -12.04 -2.34 -0.43
CA SER A 46 -12.33 -2.96 0.87
C SER A 46 -11.46 -4.18 1.18
N ALA A 47 -10.31 -4.33 0.50
CA ALA A 47 -9.42 -5.46 0.68
C ALA A 47 -8.52 -5.29 1.90
N VAL A 48 -8.81 -5.97 3.02
CA VAL A 48 -8.08 -5.86 4.30
C VAL A 48 -7.74 -7.24 4.89
N SER A 49 -7.40 -8.21 4.04
CA SER A 49 -7.05 -9.56 4.49
C SER A 49 -5.66 -9.59 5.13
N THR A 50 -5.59 -9.84 6.44
CA THR A 50 -4.33 -9.89 7.19
C THR A 50 -3.45 -11.09 6.81
N ALA A 51 -4.00 -12.09 6.11
CA ALA A 51 -3.21 -13.17 5.52
C ALA A 51 -2.13 -12.64 4.55
N ALA A 52 -2.40 -11.50 3.89
CA ALA A 52 -1.41 -10.83 3.05
C ALA A 52 -0.22 -10.26 3.86
N LEU A 53 -0.46 -9.81 5.09
CA LEU A 53 0.58 -9.25 5.96
C LEU A 53 1.48 -10.34 6.53
N SER A 54 0.92 -11.51 6.87
CA SER A 54 1.70 -12.66 7.36
C SER A 54 2.74 -13.15 6.34
N ALA A 55 2.51 -12.94 5.05
CA ALA A 55 3.45 -13.28 3.99
C ALA A 55 4.66 -12.32 3.92
N LEU A 56 4.57 -11.13 4.54
CA LEU A 56 5.59 -10.08 4.50
C LEU A 56 6.65 -10.22 5.62
N ALA A 57 7.01 -11.46 5.97
CA ALA A 57 7.91 -11.73 7.09
C ALA A 57 9.39 -11.38 6.80
N ASP A 58 9.74 -11.15 5.54
CA ASP A 58 11.11 -10.87 5.11
C ASP A 58 11.68 -9.59 5.73
N SER A 59 12.96 -9.65 6.10
CA SER A 59 13.66 -8.54 6.75
C SER A 59 13.71 -7.26 5.92
N THR A 60 13.75 -7.38 4.58
CA THR A 60 13.74 -6.26 3.65
C THR A 60 12.43 -5.49 3.74
N VAL A 61 11.30 -6.22 3.85
CA VAL A 61 9.98 -5.60 3.98
C VAL A 61 9.81 -4.96 5.35
N LYS A 62 10.34 -5.58 6.41
CA LYS A 62 10.26 -5.01 7.76
C LYS A 62 11.10 -3.75 7.96
N GLY A 63 12.19 -3.61 7.19
CA GLY A 63 13.10 -2.47 7.27
C GLY A 63 12.73 -1.28 6.37
N VAL A 64 11.66 -1.36 5.58
CA VAL A 64 11.30 -0.30 4.62
C VAL A 64 10.68 0.91 5.33
N SER A 65 11.04 2.11 4.87
CA SER A 65 10.33 3.34 5.22
C SER A 65 9.39 3.73 4.08
N VAL A 66 8.08 3.76 4.35
CA VAL A 66 7.06 4.04 3.34
C VAL A 66 6.64 5.50 3.41
N MET A 67 6.73 6.19 2.28
CA MET A 67 6.29 7.59 2.13
C MET A 67 4.76 7.71 2.27
N ALA A 68 4.30 8.78 2.91
CA ALA A 68 2.87 9.08 3.01
C ALA A 68 2.25 9.35 1.61
N ALA A 69 1.04 8.83 1.37
CA ALA A 69 0.39 8.89 0.05
C ALA A 69 0.22 10.30 -0.52
N SER A 70 0.14 11.33 0.34
CA SER A 70 0.04 12.73 -0.07
C SER A 70 1.25 13.24 -0.85
N ALA A 71 2.45 12.71 -0.59
CA ALA A 71 3.68 13.12 -1.28
C ALA A 71 3.99 12.24 -2.50
N VAL A 72 3.43 11.03 -2.56
CA VAL A 72 3.75 10.01 -3.58
C VAL A 72 3.45 10.49 -5.00
N GLY A 73 2.32 11.16 -5.21
CA GLY A 73 1.92 11.60 -6.56
C GLY A 73 2.94 12.53 -7.22
N ALA A 74 3.45 13.53 -6.47
CA ALA A 74 4.48 14.44 -6.98
C ALA A 74 5.85 13.75 -7.08
N TYR A 75 6.22 12.96 -6.07
CA TYR A 75 7.51 12.28 -6.04
C TYR A 75 7.67 11.30 -7.21
N VAL A 76 6.67 10.45 -7.46
CA VAL A 76 6.71 9.48 -8.57
C VAL A 76 6.82 10.17 -9.92
N GLN A 77 6.04 11.23 -10.16
CA GLN A 77 6.11 11.99 -11.42
C GLN A 77 7.49 12.59 -11.69
N ALA A 78 8.21 12.98 -10.64
CA ALA A 78 9.54 13.57 -10.76
C ALA A 78 10.67 12.53 -10.81
N ASN A 79 10.48 11.34 -10.22
CA ASN A 79 11.59 10.41 -9.94
C ASN A 79 11.45 9.04 -10.62
N ALA A 80 10.32 8.70 -11.25
CA ALA A 80 10.12 7.41 -11.91
C ALA A 80 10.25 7.51 -13.43
N GLY A 81 11.09 6.65 -14.02
CA GLY A 81 11.24 6.53 -15.47
C GLY A 81 12.67 6.23 -15.90
N LEU A 82 12.83 5.80 -17.15
CA LEU A 82 14.17 5.62 -17.73
C LEU A 82 14.89 6.98 -17.82
N GLY A 83 16.19 6.99 -17.51
CA GLY A 83 17.02 8.20 -17.57
C GLY A 83 16.92 9.10 -16.33
N ILE A 84 16.08 8.75 -15.36
CA ILE A 84 16.07 9.37 -14.04
C ILE A 84 17.08 8.63 -13.14
N VAL A 85 18.05 9.35 -12.58
CA VAL A 85 19.06 8.81 -11.66
C VAL A 85 18.78 9.37 -10.27
N ASN A 86 18.49 8.47 -9.32
CA ASN A 86 18.08 8.77 -7.94
C ASN A 86 19.10 8.26 -6.93
#